data_AF-A0A522NJU6-F1
#
_entry.id   AF-A0A522NJU6-F1
#
_cell.length_a   1.000
_cell.length_b   1.000
_cell.length_c   1.000
_cell.angle_alpha   90.00
_cell.angle_beta   90.00
_cell.angle_gamma   90.00
#
_symmetry.space_group_name_H-M   'P 1'
#
loop_
_entity.id
_entity.type
_entity.pdbx_description
1 polymer ?
#
loop_
_entity_poly.entity_id
_entity_poly.type
_entity_poly.pdbx_seq_one_letter_code
_entity_poly.pdbx_strand_id
1 'polypeptide(L)'
;MKVSNSRRAHRYFDVVRNPHDHWNDPVPPKEPGPSHAYLFDPRNPRPAQAWILKHASSPAFLQDGAETAACGMGVRTIYPEPFDTDGVGACPRCAEMALLRQTDPVEFQRRLTERQERWHERDNRRWKAVDLADLKRQESYGSQPIPEEEEPL
;
A
#
# COMPACT_ATOMS: atom_id res chain seq x y z
N MET A 1 -16.49 10.30 -14.31
CA MET A 1 -15.81 9.99 -15.57
C MET A 1 -14.90 8.81 -15.33
N LYS A 2 -14.94 7.82 -16.23
CA LYS A 2 -14.04 6.65 -16.14
C LYS A 2 -12.64 7.00 -16.61
N VAL A 3 -11.64 6.63 -15.83
CA VAL A 3 -10.24 6.96 -16.11
C VAL A 3 -9.57 5.77 -16.80
N SER A 4 -8.92 6.00 -17.94
CA SER A 4 -8.14 4.98 -18.64
C SER A 4 -6.93 4.53 -17.79
N ASN A 5 -6.52 3.27 -17.97
CA ASN A 5 -5.38 2.68 -17.24
C ASN A 5 -5.48 2.86 -15.71
N SER A 6 -6.71 2.74 -15.21
CA SER A 6 -7.05 2.80 -13.80
C SER A 6 -8.00 1.66 -13.44
N ARG A 7 -8.00 1.29 -12.16
CA ARG A 7 -8.96 0.35 -11.57
C ARG A 7 -9.51 0.92 -10.27
N ARG A 8 -10.75 0.58 -9.96
CA ARG A 8 -11.34 0.86 -8.64
C ARG A 8 -10.66 -0.02 -7.60
N ALA A 9 -10.36 0.55 -6.43
CA ALA A 9 -9.69 -0.19 -5.36
C ALA A 9 -10.18 0.22 -3.97
N HIS A 10 -10.05 -0.68 -3.00
CA HIS A 10 -10.40 -0.47 -1.60
C HIS A 10 -9.26 -0.90 -0.66
N ARG A 11 -9.26 -0.35 0.55
CA ARG A 11 -8.17 -0.47 1.52
C ARG A 11 -7.99 -1.90 2.06
N TYR A 12 -9.07 -2.64 2.18
CA TYR A 12 -9.11 -3.99 2.72
C TYR A 12 -10.09 -4.85 1.94
N PHE A 13 -10.03 -6.14 2.22
CA PHE A 13 -11.04 -7.14 1.89
C PHE A 13 -11.54 -7.74 3.20
N ASP A 14 -12.75 -8.27 3.16
CA ASP A 14 -13.25 -9.08 4.26
C ASP A 14 -12.82 -10.53 4.04
N VAL A 15 -12.93 -11.35 5.08
CA VAL A 15 -12.57 -12.75 5.03
C VAL A 15 -13.78 -13.56 5.47
N VAL A 16 -14.15 -14.55 4.67
CA VAL A 16 -15.23 -15.48 5.00
C VAL A 16 -14.62 -16.87 5.11
N ARG A 17 -14.95 -17.57 6.21
CA ARG A 17 -14.51 -18.95 6.39
C ARG A 17 -15.33 -19.87 5.49
N ASN A 18 -14.63 -20.58 4.61
CA ASN A 18 -15.24 -21.55 3.73
C ASN A 18 -15.73 -22.76 4.55
N PRO A 19 -17.00 -23.18 4.39
CA PRO A 19 -17.57 -24.27 5.19
C PRO A 19 -17.01 -25.65 4.82
N HIS A 20 -16.38 -25.81 3.65
CA HIS A 20 -15.91 -27.10 3.16
C HIS A 20 -14.46 -27.42 3.55
N ASP A 21 -13.55 -26.47 3.35
CA ASP A 21 -12.12 -26.66 3.58
C ASP A 21 -11.60 -25.86 4.79
N HIS A 22 -12.48 -25.07 5.43
CA HIS A 22 -12.19 -24.21 6.58
C HIS A 22 -11.14 -23.12 6.33
N TRP A 23 -10.72 -22.90 5.08
CA TRP A 23 -9.84 -21.82 4.71
C TRP A 23 -10.58 -20.48 4.71
N ASN A 24 -9.78 -19.43 4.82
CA ASN A 24 -10.23 -18.05 4.92
C ASN A 24 -10.20 -17.41 3.53
N ASP A 25 -11.35 -17.40 2.86
CA ASP A 25 -11.46 -16.87 1.51
C ASP A 25 -11.63 -15.34 1.54
N PRO A 26 -10.81 -14.59 0.77
CA PRO A 26 -10.96 -13.15 0.68
C PRO A 26 -12.20 -12.79 -0.15
N VAL A 27 -12.99 -11.85 0.35
CA VAL A 27 -14.19 -11.35 -0.32
C VAL A 27 -14.20 -9.81 -0.36
N PRO A 28 -14.92 -9.20 -1.32
CA PRO A 28 -15.10 -7.76 -1.33
C PRO A 28 -15.64 -7.26 0.02
N PRO A 29 -15.11 -6.13 0.55
CA PRO A 29 -15.56 -5.61 1.83
C PRO A 29 -17.04 -5.21 1.77
N LYS A 30 -17.81 -5.60 2.79
CA LYS A 30 -19.23 -5.26 2.93
C LYS A 30 -19.44 -3.75 3.09
N GLU A 31 -18.54 -3.12 3.83
CA GLU A 31 -18.49 -1.67 4.03
C GLU A 31 -17.17 -1.15 3.45
N PRO A 32 -17.08 -0.94 2.14
CA PRO A 32 -15.81 -0.66 1.46
C PRO A 32 -15.16 0.67 1.85
N GLY A 33 -15.94 1.62 2.38
CA GLY A 33 -15.52 3.01 2.52
C GLY A 33 -15.30 3.69 1.16
N PRO A 34 -14.43 4.71 1.09
CA PRO A 34 -14.16 5.42 -0.15
C PRO A 34 -13.48 4.54 -1.20
N SER A 35 -13.92 4.65 -2.45
CA SER A 35 -13.26 4.04 -3.60
C SER A 35 -12.00 4.81 -3.97
N HIS A 36 -10.90 4.10 -4.15
CA HIS A 36 -9.61 4.67 -4.56
C HIS A 36 -9.24 4.31 -6.00
N ALA A 37 -8.44 5.15 -6.64
CA ALA A 37 -7.91 4.91 -7.97
C ALA A 37 -6.59 4.14 -7.87
N TYR A 38 -6.56 2.92 -8.39
CA TYR A 38 -5.31 2.22 -8.67
C TYR A 38 -4.86 2.56 -10.09
N LEU A 39 -3.77 3.32 -10.22
CA LEU A 39 -3.22 3.76 -11.50
C LEU A 39 -2.10 2.81 -11.92
N PHE A 40 -2.15 2.32 -13.15
CA PHE A 40 -1.11 1.45 -13.70
C PHE A 40 -0.70 1.92 -15.09
N ASP A 41 0.48 1.49 -15.54
CA ASP A 41 0.91 1.62 -16.93
C ASP A 41 0.93 0.23 -17.56
N PRO A 42 0.03 -0.07 -18.52
CA PRO A 42 -0.01 -1.38 -19.15
C PRO A 42 1.22 -1.65 -20.05
N ARG A 43 1.98 -0.61 -20.42
CA ARG A 43 3.16 -0.76 -21.30
C ARG A 43 4.39 -1.27 -20.54
N ASN A 44 4.47 -0.99 -19.24
CA ASN A 44 5.57 -1.41 -18.39
C ASN A 44 5.04 -1.79 -16.99
N PRO A 45 4.28 -2.89 -16.88
CA PRO A 45 3.68 -3.28 -15.61
C PRO A 45 4.74 -3.85 -14.68
N ARG A 46 4.73 -3.40 -13.43
CA ARG A 46 5.47 -4.07 -12.34
C ARG A 46 4.96 -5.50 -12.15
N PRO A 47 5.73 -6.43 -11.55
CA PRO A 47 5.28 -7.81 -11.35
C PRO A 47 3.90 -7.95 -10.68
N ALA A 48 3.64 -7.18 -9.62
CA ALA A 48 2.33 -7.15 -8.95
C ALA A 48 1.23 -6.61 -9.87
N GLN A 49 1.51 -5.54 -10.64
CA GLN A 49 0.58 -5.00 -11.64
C GLN A 49 0.25 -6.05 -12.71
N ALA A 50 1.25 -6.76 -13.23
CA ALA A 50 1.05 -7.81 -14.21
C ALA A 50 0.15 -8.93 -13.67
N TRP A 51 0.33 -9.33 -12.40
CA TRP A 51 -0.53 -10.31 -11.75
C TRP A 51 -1.96 -9.80 -11.54
N ILE A 52 -2.15 -8.56 -11.09
CA ILE A 52 -3.46 -7.91 -10.95
C ILE A 52 -4.16 -7.83 -12.30
N LEU A 53 -3.43 -7.47 -13.36
CA LEU A 53 -3.97 -7.30 -14.70
C LEU A 53 -4.42 -8.64 -15.31
N LYS A 54 -3.80 -9.77 -14.95
CA LYS A 54 -4.28 -11.12 -15.30
C LYS A 54 -5.65 -11.43 -14.68
N HIS A 55 -5.97 -10.86 -13.53
CA HIS A 55 -7.31 -10.91 -12.92
C HIS A 55 -8.20 -9.85 -13.58
N ALA A 56 -8.53 -10.06 -14.85
CA ALA A 56 -9.33 -9.12 -15.64
C ALA A 56 -10.84 -9.26 -15.41
N SER A 57 -11.30 -10.41 -14.91
CA SER A 57 -12.71 -10.75 -14.71
C SER A 57 -13.15 -10.80 -13.25
N SER A 58 -12.21 -10.75 -12.30
CA SER A 58 -12.50 -10.86 -10.87
C SER A 58 -11.65 -9.88 -10.06
N PRO A 59 -12.08 -9.51 -8.84
CA PRO A 59 -11.27 -8.71 -7.94
C PRO A 59 -9.96 -9.42 -7.60
N ALA A 60 -8.86 -8.66 -7.63
CA ALA A 60 -7.57 -9.09 -7.12
C ALA A 60 -7.45 -8.75 -5.63
N PHE A 61 -7.21 -9.77 -4.81
CA PHE A 61 -7.02 -9.65 -3.36
C PHE A 61 -5.54 -9.80 -3.01
N LEU A 62 -4.94 -8.75 -2.45
CA LEU A 62 -3.55 -8.71 -2.05
C LEU A 62 -3.41 -9.18 -0.60
N GLN A 63 -3.28 -10.49 -0.43
CA GLN A 63 -3.11 -11.11 0.88
C GLN A 63 -1.77 -10.73 1.50
N ASP A 64 -0.71 -10.68 0.69
CA ASP A 64 0.62 -10.27 1.13
C ASP A 64 0.92 -8.82 0.74
N GLY A 65 0.74 -7.91 1.69
CA GLY A 65 1.03 -6.49 1.50
C GLY A 65 -0.12 -5.67 0.92
N ALA A 66 0.24 -4.55 0.29
CA ALA A 66 -0.69 -3.60 -0.30
C ALA A 66 -0.05 -2.85 -1.49
N GLU A 67 -0.88 -2.43 -2.43
CA GLU A 67 -0.48 -1.54 -3.51
C GLU A 67 -0.84 -0.09 -3.17
N THR A 68 -0.17 0.88 -3.79
CA THR A 68 -0.41 2.30 -3.52
C THR A 68 -1.42 2.88 -4.49
N ALA A 69 -2.54 3.40 -3.99
CA ALA A 69 -3.50 4.16 -4.78
C ALA A 69 -2.99 5.56 -5.17
N ALA A 70 -3.67 6.23 -6.09
CA ALA A 70 -3.33 7.57 -6.59
C ALA A 70 -3.24 8.63 -5.49
N CYS A 71 -4.04 8.49 -4.41
CA CYS A 71 -3.98 9.37 -3.24
C CYS A 71 -2.86 9.03 -2.25
N GLY A 72 -2.15 7.91 -2.46
CA GLY A 72 -1.06 7.43 -1.60
C GLY A 72 -1.51 6.45 -0.52
N MET A 73 -2.79 6.05 -0.49
CA MET A 73 -3.25 5.04 0.47
C MET A 73 -2.91 3.63 -0.01
N GLY A 74 -2.58 2.75 0.94
CA GLY A 74 -2.47 1.32 0.68
C GLY A 74 -3.84 0.72 0.39
N VAL A 75 -3.95 0.00 -0.72
CA VAL A 75 -5.13 -0.75 -1.15
C VAL A 75 -4.80 -2.22 -1.28
N ARG A 76 -5.76 -3.07 -0.90
CA ARG A 76 -5.61 -4.53 -0.90
C ARG A 76 -6.64 -5.24 -1.76
N THR A 77 -7.67 -4.53 -2.20
CA THR A 77 -8.71 -5.07 -3.08
C THR A 77 -8.77 -4.22 -4.33
N ILE A 78 -8.47 -4.80 -5.49
CA ILE A 78 -8.44 -4.10 -6.76
C ILE A 78 -9.43 -4.77 -7.71
N TYR A 79 -10.44 -4.01 -8.12
CA TYR A 79 -11.53 -4.48 -8.94
C TYR A 79 -11.18 -4.42 -10.43
N PRO A 80 -11.77 -5.26 -11.28
CA PRO A 80 -11.52 -5.22 -12.72
C PRO A 80 -12.09 -3.95 -13.37
N GLU A 81 -13.18 -3.38 -12.82
CA GLU A 81 -13.76 -2.16 -13.33
C GLU A 81 -12.84 -0.92 -13.20
N PRO A 82 -12.87 -0.02 -14.21
CA PRO A 82 -12.17 1.26 -14.13
C PRO A 82 -12.60 2.11 -12.95
N PHE A 83 -11.69 2.95 -12.46
CA PHE A 83 -12.05 3.96 -11.46
C PHE A 83 -12.92 5.04 -12.11
N ASP A 84 -14.01 5.41 -11.44
CA ASP A 84 -14.91 6.48 -11.84
C ASP A 84 -14.75 7.68 -10.91
N THR A 85 -14.28 8.81 -11.45
CA THR A 85 -14.05 10.05 -10.70
C THR A 85 -15.31 10.65 -10.12
N ASP A 86 -16.44 10.39 -10.77
CA ASP A 86 -17.74 10.98 -10.40
C ASP A 86 -18.62 9.93 -9.71
N GLY A 87 -18.06 8.74 -9.46
CA GLY A 87 -18.74 7.68 -8.74
C GLY A 87 -19.02 8.07 -7.30
N VAL A 88 -20.19 7.68 -6.80
CA VAL A 88 -20.55 7.88 -5.39
C VAL A 88 -19.51 7.21 -4.50
N GLY A 89 -18.96 7.95 -3.54
CA GLY A 89 -17.92 7.46 -2.64
C GLY A 89 -16.51 7.46 -3.26
N ALA A 90 -16.29 8.04 -4.44
CA ALA A 90 -14.95 8.21 -4.99
C ALA A 90 -14.11 9.10 -4.05
N CYS A 91 -12.88 8.67 -3.76
CA CYS A 91 -11.94 9.46 -2.98
C CYS A 91 -11.57 10.73 -3.75
N PRO A 92 -11.82 11.94 -3.21
CA PRO A 92 -11.59 13.19 -3.94
C PRO A 92 -10.15 13.38 -4.41
N ARG A 93 -9.18 12.97 -3.57
CA ARG A 93 -7.75 13.04 -3.92
C ARG A 93 -7.38 12.06 -5.04
N CYS A 94 -8.02 10.90 -5.10
CA CYS A 94 -7.83 9.97 -6.21
C CYS A 94 -8.43 10.53 -7.49
N ALA A 95 -9.62 11.13 -7.43
CA ALA A 95 -10.25 11.76 -8.58
C ALA A 95 -9.36 12.88 -9.14
N GLU A 96 -8.87 13.78 -8.29
CA GLU A 96 -7.96 14.86 -8.69
C GLU A 96 -6.68 14.33 -9.36
N MET A 97 -5.97 13.39 -8.72
CA MET A 97 -4.74 12.82 -9.28
C MET A 97 -4.98 12.05 -10.57
N ALA A 98 -6.11 11.36 -10.69
CA ALA A 98 -6.47 10.62 -11.90
C ALA A 98 -6.79 11.54 -13.08
N LEU A 99 -7.46 12.68 -12.82
CA LEU A 99 -7.70 13.72 -13.81
C LEU A 99 -6.39 14.39 -14.23
N LEU A 100 -5.55 14.79 -13.26
CA LEU A 100 -4.23 15.38 -13.53
C LEU A 100 -3.38 14.48 -14.43
N ARG A 101 -3.38 13.16 -14.20
CA ARG A 101 -2.65 12.22 -15.06
C ARG A 101 -3.04 12.32 -16.54
N GLN A 102 -4.30 12.65 -16.84
CA GLN A 102 -4.80 12.78 -18.21
C GLN A 102 -4.60 14.18 -18.79
N THR A 103 -4.80 15.23 -17.98
CA THR A 103 -4.80 16.62 -18.44
C THR A 103 -3.44 17.29 -18.33
N ASP A 104 -2.69 16.98 -17.28
CA ASP A 104 -1.36 17.55 -16.98
C ASP A 104 -0.44 16.48 -16.35
N PRO A 105 0.18 15.64 -17.19
CA PRO A 105 1.10 14.60 -16.72
C PRO A 105 2.30 15.15 -15.95
N VAL A 106 2.74 16.38 -16.22
CA VAL A 106 3.91 16.99 -15.57
C VAL A 106 3.57 17.35 -14.13
N GLU A 107 2.45 18.02 -13.90
CA GLU A 107 1.96 18.33 -12.55
C GLU A 107 1.65 17.04 -11.77
N PHE A 108 1.09 16.03 -12.43
CA PHE A 108 0.87 14.71 -11.82
C PHE A 108 2.19 14.11 -11.30
N GLN A 109 3.26 14.12 -12.11
CA GLN A 109 4.56 13.60 -11.69
C GLN A 109 5.17 14.43 -10.56
N ARG A 110 5.08 15.76 -10.65
CA ARG A 110 5.55 16.67 -9.58
C ARG A 110 4.92 16.31 -8.23
N ARG A 111 3.60 16.15 -8.19
CA ARG A 111 2.86 15.78 -6.97
C ARG A 111 3.18 14.38 -6.45
N LEU A 112 3.53 13.44 -7.33
CA LEU A 112 3.99 12.12 -6.92
C LEU A 112 5.37 12.21 -6.25
N THR A 113 6.31 12.93 -6.86
CA THR A 113 7.66 13.13 -6.32
C THR A 113 7.62 13.80 -4.95
N GLU A 114 6.90 14.91 -4.81
CA GLU A 114 6.74 15.61 -3.52
C GLU A 114 6.14 14.71 -2.42
N ARG A 115 5.27 13.79 -2.81
CA ARG A 115 4.72 12.81 -1.87
C ARG A 115 5.77 11.79 -1.45
N GLN A 116 6.52 11.26 -2.40
CA GLN A 116 7.59 10.29 -2.14
C GLN A 116 8.69 10.90 -1.26
N GLU A 117 9.08 12.14 -1.52
CA GLU A 117 10.04 12.89 -0.69
C GLU A 117 9.54 13.02 0.75
N ARG A 118 8.26 13.42 0.95
CA ARG A 118 7.66 13.49 2.30
C ARG A 118 7.54 12.13 2.99
N TRP A 119 7.45 11.03 2.24
CA TRP A 119 7.46 9.69 2.81
C TRP A 119 8.87 9.28 3.21
N HIS A 120 9.83 9.47 2.31
CA HIS A 120 11.25 9.19 2.55
C HIS A 120 11.79 9.98 3.73
N GLU A 121 11.43 11.26 3.87
CA GLU A 121 11.82 12.07 5.01
C GLU A 121 11.26 11.53 6.33
N ARG A 122 9.97 11.12 6.34
CA ARG A 122 9.35 10.52 7.53
C ARG A 122 9.99 9.18 7.90
N ASP A 123 10.28 8.35 6.91
CA ASP A 123 10.93 7.06 7.14
C ASP A 123 12.36 7.25 7.67
N ASN A 124 13.13 8.18 7.09
CA ASN A 124 14.45 8.55 7.59
C ASN A 124 14.41 9.05 9.05
N ARG A 125 13.41 9.84 9.43
CA ARG A 125 13.24 10.27 10.83
C ARG A 125 12.93 9.09 11.74
N ARG A 126 12.11 8.14 11.28
CA ARG A 126 11.79 6.93 12.04
C ARG A 126 13.02 6.05 12.24
N TRP A 127 13.81 5.81 11.18
CA TRP A 127 15.05 5.05 11.26
C TRP A 127 16.05 5.68 12.23
N LYS A 128 16.30 6.98 12.11
CA LYS A 128 17.18 7.70 13.05
C LYS A 128 16.70 7.60 14.50
N ALA A 129 15.39 7.60 14.74
CA ALA A 129 14.83 7.43 16.09
C ALA A 129 15.02 5.99 16.62
N VAL A 130 14.91 4.97 15.77
CA VAL A 130 15.18 3.57 16.12
C VAL A 130 16.67 3.40 16.44
N ASP A 131 17.57 3.92 15.60
CA ASP A 131 19.03 3.86 15.83
C ASP A 131 19.41 4.54 17.15
N LEU A 132 18.85 5.72 17.44
CA LEU A 132 19.08 6.40 18.72
C LEU A 132 18.53 5.61 19.93
N ALA A 133 17.40 4.93 19.76
CA ALA A 133 16.84 4.08 20.82
C ALA A 133 17.68 2.82 21.03
N ASP A 134 18.22 2.24 19.96
CA ASP A 134 19.12 1.08 20.03
C ASP A 134 20.47 1.44 20.65
N LEU A 135 21.06 2.56 20.26
CA LEU A 135 22.28 3.10 20.88
C LEU A 135 22.10 3.32 22.39
N LYS A 136 20.99 3.94 22.82
CA LYS A 136 20.68 4.10 24.25
C LYS A 136 20.50 2.78 24.98
N ARG A 137 19.94 1.76 24.31
CA ARG A 137 19.81 0.41 24.87
C ARG A 137 21.20 -0.23 25.03
N GLN A 138 22.08 -0.10 24.04
CA GLN A 138 23.46 -0.61 24.12
C GLN A 138 24.25 0.06 25.26
N GLU A 139 24.11 1.38 25.43
CA GLU A 139 24.71 2.11 26.56
C GLU A 139 24.18 1.64 27.93
N SER A 140 22.94 1.15 27.99
CA SER A 140 22.32 0.66 29.24
C SER A 140 22.82 -0.72 29.69
N TYR A 141 23.41 -1.52 28.80
CA TYR A 141 23.95 -2.84 29.17
C TYR A 141 25.24 -2.78 29.99
N GLY A 142 25.84 -1.58 30.14
CA GLY A 142 27.09 -1.41 30.87
C GLY A 142 28.28 -1.99 30.09
N SER A 143 29.38 -1.27 30.06
CA SER A 143 30.63 -1.71 29.44
C SER A 143 31.44 -2.67 30.33
N GLN A 144 30.80 -3.29 31.33
CA GLN A 144 31.52 -4.19 32.23
C GLN A 144 31.72 -5.54 31.53
N PRO A 145 32.96 -6.05 31.45
CA PRO A 145 33.22 -7.37 30.90
C PRO A 145 32.40 -8.40 31.67
N ILE A 146 31.81 -9.36 30.95
CA ILE A 146 31.11 -10.50 31.55
C ILE A 146 32.12 -11.18 32.48
N PRO A 147 31.85 -11.32 33.79
CA PRO A 147 32.76 -11.99 34.69
C PRO A 147 32.97 -13.41 34.20
N GLU A 148 34.22 -13.81 33.98
CA GLU A 148 34.57 -15.19 33.65
C GLU A 148 34.08 -16.07 34.81
N GLU A 149 33.16 -17.00 34.51
CA GLU A 149 32.64 -17.94 35.49
C GLU A 149 33.82 -18.77 36.03
N GLU A 150 34.10 -18.66 37.33
CA GLU A 150 35.08 -19.53 38.00
C GLU A 150 34.63 -20.99 37.84
N GLU A 151 35.46 -21.81 37.17
CA GLU A 151 35.21 -23.23 36.99
C GLU A 151 34.97 -23.92 38.34
N PRO A 152 33.91 -24.74 38.50
CA PRO A 152 33.68 -25.45 39.74
C PRO A 152 34.74 -26.55 39.91
N LEU A 153 35.44 -26.49 41.06
CA LEU A 153 36.40 -27.48 41.56
C LEU A 153 35.78 -28.87 41.77
#